data_AF-A0A821A4B9-F1
#
_entry.id   AF-A0A821A4B9-F1
#
_cell.length_a   1.000
_cell.length_b   1.000
_cell.length_c   1.000
_cell.angle_alpha   90.00
_cell.angle_beta   90.00
_cell.angle_gamma   90.00
#
_symmetry.space_group_name_H-M   'P 1'
#
loop_
_entity.id
_entity.type
_entity.pdbx_description
1 polymer ?
#
loop_
_entity_poly.entity_id
_entity_poly.type
_entity_poly.pdbx_seq_one_letter_code
_entity_poly.pdbx_strand_id
1 'polypeptide(L)'
;DRIEEADVDVQTDAFLDRPPSPLFIPQSTGKDISTQIEAGDLFDFDIEVKPIVETLVGKTVEQALIEVAEEEELAEIREQQREYEEIRNAELIELQRLEEQERRLRAEKDRRMKQAQEALRSEQDVAQKIAARAFAKAYLQDLVPSVFNNLRENGYFYDPVEHEIETSFMPWLIDRTMTQVNQLVLGRTILDSIIRDVVNQRVDNYEKLAEALKQAVEGGVDMGTSTGDVPHDLEQNIEQPESGNGELVFNMENNINDGVETSALLNDEAVDEREEEQTNADDDAGGEQ
;
A
#
# COMPACT_ATOMS: atom_id res chain seq x y z
N ASP A 1 104.45 170.69 -60.87
CA ASP A 1 104.32 170.24 -59.48
C ASP A 1 104.94 168.88 -59.29
N ARG A 2 105.90 168.82 -58.38
CA ARG A 2 106.57 167.60 -57.95
C ARG A 2 105.85 167.17 -56.66
N ILE A 3 105.25 165.97 -56.65
CA ILE A 3 104.55 165.44 -55.47
C ILE A 3 105.62 165.00 -54.48
N GLU A 4 105.55 165.50 -53.24
CA GLU A 4 106.44 165.09 -52.15
C GLU A 4 106.02 163.71 -51.64
N GLU A 5 106.92 162.73 -51.73
CA GLU A 5 106.75 161.42 -51.13
C GLU A 5 107.20 161.50 -49.67
N ALA A 6 106.27 161.32 -48.74
CA ALA A 6 106.54 161.22 -47.31
C ALA A 6 106.66 159.74 -46.95
N ASP A 7 107.87 159.28 -46.66
CA ASP A 7 108.09 157.96 -46.06
C ASP A 7 107.58 157.99 -44.62
N VAL A 8 106.55 157.17 -44.35
CA VAL A 8 105.98 156.96 -43.02
C VAL A 8 106.39 155.57 -42.57
N ASP A 9 107.44 155.50 -41.75
CA ASP A 9 107.83 154.25 -41.10
C ASP A 9 106.92 153.99 -39.90
N VAL A 10 106.24 152.84 -39.91
CA VAL A 10 105.49 152.33 -38.76
C VAL A 10 106.39 151.35 -38.01
N GLN A 11 106.75 151.72 -36.78
CA GLN A 11 107.50 150.87 -35.86
C GLN A 11 106.68 149.62 -35.50
N THR A 12 106.94 148.51 -36.19
CA THR A 12 106.44 147.19 -35.79
C THR A 12 107.24 146.71 -34.59
N ASP A 13 106.62 146.67 -33.41
CA ASP A 13 107.20 146.02 -32.23
C ASP A 13 107.33 144.51 -32.50
N ALA A 14 108.56 143.99 -32.43
CA ALA A 14 108.94 142.71 -33.01
C ALA A 14 108.68 141.50 -32.11
N PHE A 15 107.95 141.64 -30.99
CA PHE A 15 107.83 140.54 -30.02
C PHE A 15 106.44 140.44 -29.34
N LEU A 16 105.41 140.10 -30.11
CA LEU A 16 104.24 139.38 -29.57
C LEU A 16 103.92 138.19 -30.47
N ASP A 17 104.17 136.97 -29.96
CA ASP A 17 103.84 135.72 -30.64
C ASP A 17 102.31 135.59 -30.84
N ARG A 18 101.90 135.30 -32.07
CA ARG A 18 100.50 135.03 -32.40
C ARG A 18 100.02 133.79 -31.64
N PRO A 19 98.83 133.78 -31.01
CA PRO A 19 98.32 132.57 -30.35
C PRO A 19 98.25 131.40 -31.35
N PRO A 20 98.54 130.17 -30.89
CA PRO A 20 98.56 129.00 -31.77
C PRO A 20 97.22 128.86 -32.48
N SER A 21 97.28 128.56 -33.78
CA SER A 21 96.07 128.37 -34.59
C SER A 21 95.26 127.20 -34.02
N PRO A 22 93.92 127.30 -33.91
CA PRO A 22 93.11 126.20 -33.38
C PRO A 22 93.33 124.92 -34.19
N LEU A 23 93.53 123.79 -33.49
CA LEU A 23 93.77 122.49 -34.09
C LEU A 23 92.55 122.07 -34.94
N PHE A 24 92.77 121.81 -36.22
CA PHE A 24 91.74 121.31 -37.12
C PHE A 24 91.40 119.85 -36.77
N ILE A 25 90.17 119.61 -36.31
CA ILE A 25 89.61 118.27 -36.11
C ILE A 25 88.76 117.95 -37.35
N PRO A 26 89.14 116.96 -38.19
CA PRO A 26 88.35 116.58 -39.34
C PRO A 26 86.96 116.10 -38.91
N GLN A 27 85.89 116.55 -39.58
CA GLN A 27 84.58 115.91 -39.43
C GLN A 27 84.67 114.46 -39.94
N SER A 28 84.04 113.53 -39.23
CA SER A 28 83.93 112.14 -39.68
C SER A 28 83.25 112.11 -41.04
N THR A 29 84.01 111.87 -42.11
CA THR A 29 83.52 111.76 -43.48
C THR A 29 83.24 110.29 -43.80
N GLY A 30 82.48 109.61 -42.93
CA GLY A 30 81.91 108.29 -43.18
C GLY A 30 80.47 108.43 -43.64
N LYS A 31 80.08 107.77 -44.73
CA LYS A 31 78.67 107.68 -45.14
C LYS A 31 78.09 106.43 -44.46
N ASP A 32 77.27 106.62 -43.44
CA ASP A 32 76.59 105.53 -42.77
C ASP A 32 75.55 104.91 -43.72
N ILE A 33 75.65 103.59 -43.94
CA ILE A 33 74.72 102.81 -44.76
C ILE A 33 74.15 101.73 -43.85
N SER A 34 72.82 101.66 -43.75
CA SER A 34 72.14 100.52 -43.14
C SER A 34 71.47 99.70 -44.23
N THR A 35 71.54 98.39 -44.08
CA THR A 35 70.83 97.41 -44.90
C THR A 35 69.93 96.62 -43.97
N GLN A 36 68.63 96.63 -44.23
CA GLN A 36 67.62 95.89 -43.47
C GLN A 36 66.94 94.89 -44.40
N ILE A 37 66.71 93.69 -43.89
CA ILE A 37 65.90 92.67 -44.56
C ILE A 37 64.46 92.83 -44.06
N GLU A 38 63.52 92.97 -45.00
CA GLU A 38 62.09 93.11 -44.72
C GLU A 38 61.41 91.73 -44.58
N ALA A 39 60.25 91.70 -43.92
CA ALA A 39 59.51 90.46 -43.74
C ALA A 39 59.09 89.87 -45.10
N GLY A 40 59.56 88.65 -45.39
CA GLY A 40 59.27 87.92 -46.64
C GLY A 40 60.36 87.98 -47.70
N ASP A 41 61.42 88.78 -47.52
CA ASP A 41 62.47 88.98 -48.53
C ASP A 41 63.39 87.75 -48.73
N LEU A 42 63.45 86.83 -47.75
CA LEU A 42 64.24 85.59 -47.77
C LEU A 42 63.38 84.32 -47.80
N PHE A 43 62.08 84.42 -48.05
CA PHE A 43 61.20 83.25 -48.04
C PHE A 43 61.42 82.38 -49.29
N ASP A 44 61.82 81.13 -49.09
CA ASP A 44 61.90 80.10 -50.13
C ASP A 44 60.81 79.05 -49.91
N PHE A 45 59.79 79.08 -50.76
CA PHE A 45 58.65 78.16 -50.68
C PHE A 45 59.08 76.68 -50.72
N ASP A 46 60.06 76.33 -51.55
CA ASP A 46 60.46 74.94 -51.76
C ASP A 46 61.21 74.36 -50.56
N ILE A 47 61.76 75.20 -49.67
CA ILE A 47 62.38 74.79 -48.41
C ILE A 47 61.31 74.72 -47.32
N GLU A 48 60.47 75.75 -47.21
CA GLU A 48 59.55 75.87 -46.07
C GLU A 48 58.29 75.00 -46.17
N VAL A 49 57.90 74.60 -47.38
CA VAL A 49 56.75 73.69 -47.57
C VAL A 49 57.09 72.22 -47.25
N LYS A 50 58.36 71.83 -47.35
CA LYS A 50 58.82 70.44 -47.12
C LYS A 50 58.37 69.85 -45.78
N PRO A 51 58.62 70.49 -44.61
CA PRO A 51 58.20 69.93 -43.32
C PRO A 51 56.67 69.85 -43.19
N ILE A 52 55.92 70.75 -43.84
CA ILE A 52 54.45 70.74 -43.82
C ILE A 52 53.93 69.55 -44.62
N VAL A 53 54.46 69.33 -45.81
CA VAL A 53 54.04 68.21 -46.67
C VAL A 53 54.49 66.87 -46.09
N GLU A 54 55.71 66.79 -45.55
CA GLU A 54 56.22 65.57 -44.92
C GLU A 54 55.35 65.15 -43.72
N THR A 55 54.97 66.11 -42.86
CA THR A 55 54.11 65.81 -41.71
C THR A 55 52.68 65.47 -42.13
N LEU A 56 52.12 66.12 -43.15
CA LEU A 56 50.79 65.80 -43.67
C LEU A 56 50.76 64.40 -44.28
N VAL A 57 51.69 64.10 -45.19
CA VAL A 57 51.76 62.78 -45.85
C VAL A 57 52.02 61.70 -44.81
N GLY A 58 52.97 61.91 -43.90
CA GLY A 58 53.29 60.98 -42.82
C GLY A 58 52.06 60.65 -41.97
N LYS A 59 51.33 61.66 -41.49
CA LYS A 59 50.12 61.46 -40.69
C LYS A 59 49.01 60.77 -41.48
N THR A 60 48.80 61.14 -42.74
CA THR A 60 47.74 60.52 -43.55
C THR A 60 48.01 59.05 -43.81
N VAL A 61 49.26 58.66 -44.06
CA VAL A 61 49.64 57.26 -44.29
C VAL A 61 49.60 56.47 -42.99
N GLU A 62 50.09 57.04 -41.89
CA GLU A 62 50.04 56.41 -40.57
C GLU A 62 48.59 56.16 -40.12
N GLN A 63 47.72 57.17 -40.25
CA GLN A 63 46.31 57.03 -39.93
C GLN A 63 45.62 55.98 -40.81
N ALA A 64 45.86 56.02 -42.13
CA ALA A 64 45.27 55.03 -43.05
C ALA A 64 45.73 53.60 -42.73
N LEU A 65 47.00 53.42 -42.33
CA LEU A 65 47.51 52.09 -41.98
C LEU A 65 46.87 51.56 -40.69
N ILE A 66 46.67 52.41 -39.69
CA ILE A 66 46.01 52.04 -38.43
C ILE A 66 44.54 51.68 -38.70
N GLU A 67 43.83 52.51 -39.47
CA GLU A 67 42.41 52.26 -39.80
C GLU A 67 42.22 50.93 -40.53
N VAL A 68 43.06 50.62 -41.53
CA VAL A 68 42.98 49.34 -42.25
C VAL A 68 43.30 48.16 -41.34
N ALA A 69 44.31 48.28 -40.47
CA ALA A 69 44.64 47.22 -39.52
C ALA A 69 43.52 46.96 -38.51
N GLU A 70 42.89 48.01 -37.99
CA GLU A 70 41.73 47.91 -37.10
C GLU A 70 40.51 47.29 -37.81
N GLU A 71 40.25 47.65 -39.07
CA GLU A 71 39.17 47.06 -39.86
C GLU A 71 39.36 45.55 -40.09
N GLU A 72 40.57 45.13 -40.41
CA GLU A 72 40.91 43.70 -40.58
C GLU A 72 40.76 42.94 -39.26
N GLU A 73 41.27 43.47 -38.15
CA GLU A 73 41.13 42.85 -36.82
C GLU A 73 39.65 42.71 -36.43
N LEU A 74 38.85 43.77 -36.61
CA LEU A 74 37.42 43.72 -36.34
C LEU A 74 36.68 42.72 -37.24
N ALA A 75 37.10 42.55 -38.49
CA ALA A 75 36.53 41.57 -39.40
C ALA A 75 36.80 40.14 -38.90
N GLU A 76 38.04 39.85 -38.50
CA GLU A 76 38.45 38.53 -38.00
C GLU A 76 37.77 38.20 -36.67
N ILE A 77 37.70 39.14 -35.72
CA ILE A 77 36.96 38.95 -34.45
C ILE A 77 35.49 38.64 -34.71
N ARG A 78 34.84 39.35 -35.64
CA ARG A 78 33.44 39.10 -35.99
C ARG A 78 33.24 37.75 -36.64
N GLU A 79 34.18 37.28 -37.45
CA GLU A 79 34.14 35.95 -38.04
C GLU A 79 34.24 34.86 -36.97
N GLN A 80 35.23 34.98 -36.09
CA GLN A 80 35.36 34.06 -34.95
C GLN A 80 34.11 34.05 -34.07
N GLN A 81 33.53 35.21 -33.75
CA GLN A 81 32.29 35.29 -32.98
C GLN A 81 31.13 34.55 -33.66
N ARG A 82 30.95 34.72 -34.98
CA ARG A 82 29.92 33.99 -35.73
C ARG A 82 30.13 32.49 -35.67
N GLU A 83 31.35 32.01 -35.90
CA GLU A 83 31.67 30.58 -35.82
C GLU A 83 31.37 30.02 -34.41
N TYR A 84 31.77 30.73 -33.36
CA TYR A 84 31.48 30.32 -31.99
C TYR A 84 29.98 30.31 -31.68
N GLU A 85 29.22 31.29 -32.17
CA GLU A 85 27.77 31.33 -32.01
C GLU A 85 27.08 30.18 -32.75
N GLU A 86 27.52 29.85 -33.97
CA GLU A 86 27.00 28.72 -34.73
C GLU A 86 27.24 27.39 -34.01
N ILE A 87 28.47 27.16 -33.53
CA ILE A 87 28.81 25.96 -32.76
C ILE A 87 27.97 25.89 -31.48
N ARG A 88 27.90 26.99 -30.72
CA ARG A 88 27.15 27.05 -29.46
C ARG A 88 25.65 26.79 -29.68
N ASN A 89 25.08 27.34 -30.76
CA ASN A 89 23.68 27.13 -31.09
C ASN A 89 23.41 25.67 -31.50
N ALA A 90 24.33 25.06 -32.26
CA ALA A 90 24.25 23.65 -32.62
C ALA A 90 24.33 22.74 -31.38
N GLU A 91 25.27 22.99 -30.49
CA GLU A 91 25.43 22.27 -29.21
C GLU A 91 24.17 22.40 -28.34
N LEU A 92 23.59 23.59 -28.25
CA LEU A 92 22.38 23.83 -27.45
C LEU A 92 21.19 23.01 -27.97
N ILE A 93 20.99 22.96 -29.29
CA ILE A 93 19.93 22.16 -29.91
C ILE A 93 20.15 20.66 -29.64
N GLU A 94 21.40 20.19 -29.73
CA GLU A 94 21.73 18.79 -29.41
C GLU A 94 21.46 18.46 -27.94
N LEU A 95 21.87 19.33 -27.02
CA LEU A 95 21.61 19.17 -25.59
C LEU A 95 20.12 19.08 -25.29
N GLN A 96 19.32 19.98 -25.85
CA GLN A 96 17.85 19.95 -25.68
C GLN A 96 17.25 18.64 -26.19
N ARG A 97 17.73 18.13 -27.33
CA ARG A 97 17.30 16.84 -27.87
C ARG A 97 17.64 15.69 -26.91
N LEU A 98 18.86 15.67 -26.36
CA LEU A 98 19.30 14.63 -25.43
C LEU A 98 18.53 14.69 -24.10
N GLU A 99 18.31 15.89 -23.57
CA GLU A 99 17.55 16.09 -22.33
C GLU A 99 16.11 15.61 -22.49
N GLU A 100 15.45 15.92 -23.60
CA GLU A 100 14.10 15.45 -23.89
C GLU A 100 14.03 13.92 -24.00
N GLN A 101 15.04 13.29 -24.62
CA GLN A 101 15.15 11.82 -24.68
C GLN A 101 15.34 11.22 -23.28
N GLU A 102 16.24 11.80 -22.47
CA GLU A 102 16.48 11.35 -21.10
C GLU A 102 15.22 11.50 -20.25
N ARG A 103 14.50 12.61 -20.38
CA ARG A 103 13.23 12.86 -19.69
C ARG A 103 12.21 11.76 -19.99
N ARG A 104 12.06 11.38 -21.26
CA ARG A 104 11.15 10.29 -21.69
C ARG A 104 11.57 8.95 -21.12
N LEU A 105 12.85 8.61 -21.19
CA LEU A 105 13.38 7.35 -20.66
C LEU A 105 13.19 7.27 -19.14
N ARG A 106 13.45 8.38 -18.43
CA ARG A 106 13.28 8.47 -16.98
C ARG A 106 11.82 8.31 -16.58
N ALA A 107 10.91 8.99 -17.27
CA ALA A 107 9.48 8.85 -17.04
C ALA A 107 8.99 7.41 -17.26
N GLU A 108 9.46 6.74 -18.32
CA GLU A 108 9.13 5.34 -18.57
C GLU A 108 9.69 4.42 -17.48
N LYS A 109 10.95 4.59 -17.11
CA LYS A 109 11.60 3.83 -16.04
C LYS A 109 10.84 3.98 -14.71
N ASP A 110 10.47 5.20 -14.35
CA ASP A 110 9.72 5.47 -13.12
C ASP A 110 8.33 4.81 -13.16
N ARG A 111 7.65 4.82 -14.32
CA ARG A 111 6.39 4.11 -14.51
C ARG A 111 6.56 2.60 -14.33
N ARG A 112 7.60 2.01 -14.93
CA ARG A 112 7.92 0.58 -14.81
C ARG A 112 8.25 0.20 -13.38
N MET A 113 9.02 1.01 -12.66
CA MET A 113 9.35 0.76 -11.25
C MET A 113 8.10 0.78 -10.36
N LYS A 114 7.18 1.73 -10.57
CA LYS A 114 5.91 1.77 -9.83
C LYS A 114 5.06 0.52 -10.09
N GLN A 115 4.91 0.13 -11.35
CA GLN A 115 4.18 -1.11 -11.71
C GLN A 115 4.81 -2.35 -11.07
N ALA A 116 6.15 -2.47 -11.12
CA ALA A 116 6.85 -3.59 -10.50
C ALA A 116 6.68 -3.61 -8.97
N GLN A 117 6.70 -2.44 -8.32
CA GLN A 117 6.50 -2.33 -6.88
C GLN A 117 5.07 -2.71 -6.47
N GLU A 118 4.06 -2.26 -7.22
CA GLU A 118 2.66 -2.62 -7.00
C GLU A 118 2.43 -4.12 -7.21
N ALA A 119 2.98 -4.69 -8.29
CA ALA A 119 2.92 -6.12 -8.56
C ALA A 119 3.54 -6.93 -7.40
N LEU A 120 4.75 -6.55 -6.95
CA LEU A 120 5.43 -7.20 -5.84
C LEU A 120 4.61 -7.13 -4.54
N ARG A 121 4.00 -5.96 -4.24
CA ARG A 121 3.14 -5.81 -3.07
C ARG A 121 1.92 -6.73 -3.16
N SER A 122 1.26 -6.77 -4.32
CA SER A 122 0.11 -7.65 -4.53
C SER A 122 0.48 -9.13 -4.42
N GLU A 123 1.67 -9.53 -4.91
CA GLU A 123 2.19 -10.88 -4.79
C GLU A 123 2.43 -11.25 -3.33
N GLN A 124 3.02 -10.36 -2.54
CA GLN A 124 3.22 -10.58 -1.10
C GLN A 124 1.89 -10.75 -0.36
N ASP A 125 0.89 -9.90 -0.66
CA ASP A 125 -0.43 -9.98 -0.05
C ASP A 125 -1.13 -11.31 -0.40
N VAL A 126 -1.04 -11.74 -1.66
CA VAL A 126 -1.59 -13.02 -2.12
C VAL A 126 -0.86 -14.19 -1.46
N ALA A 127 0.48 -14.15 -1.40
CA ALA A 127 1.29 -15.18 -0.76
C ALA A 127 0.94 -15.32 0.73
N GLN A 128 0.77 -14.21 1.45
CA GLN A 128 0.32 -14.20 2.84
C GLN A 128 -1.07 -14.79 3.01
N LYS A 129 -2.04 -14.43 2.15
CA LYS A 129 -3.39 -15.00 2.18
C LYS A 129 -3.38 -16.51 1.94
N ILE A 130 -2.58 -16.98 0.98
CA ILE A 130 -2.43 -18.41 0.69
C ILE A 130 -1.79 -19.13 1.90
N ALA A 131 -0.73 -18.56 2.48
CA ALA A 131 -0.06 -19.12 3.65
C ALA A 131 -1.00 -19.20 4.86
N ALA A 132 -1.76 -18.14 5.15
CA ALA A 132 -2.74 -18.10 6.24
C ALA A 132 -3.85 -19.14 6.04
N ARG A 133 -4.36 -19.29 4.81
CA ARG A 133 -5.36 -20.31 4.47
C ARG A 133 -4.80 -21.73 4.65
N ALA A 134 -3.59 -21.98 4.18
CA ALA A 134 -2.93 -23.28 4.34
C ALA A 134 -2.70 -23.61 5.82
N PHE A 135 -2.22 -22.64 6.59
CA PHE A 135 -2.03 -22.76 8.05
C PHE A 135 -3.36 -23.06 8.77
N ALA A 136 -4.41 -22.29 8.50
CA ALA A 136 -5.72 -22.51 9.10
C ALA A 136 -6.28 -23.90 8.76
N LYS A 137 -6.11 -24.36 7.51
CA LYS A 137 -6.54 -25.69 7.09
C LYS A 137 -5.79 -26.79 7.84
N ALA A 138 -4.46 -26.69 7.92
CA ALA A 138 -3.63 -27.66 8.64
C ALA A 138 -3.98 -27.69 10.13
N TYR A 139 -4.18 -26.52 10.76
CA TYR A 139 -4.56 -26.43 12.16
C TYR A 139 -5.95 -27.00 12.45
N LEU A 140 -6.94 -26.68 11.61
CA LEU A 140 -8.31 -27.19 11.74
C LEU A 140 -8.38 -28.70 11.49
N GLN A 141 -7.54 -29.24 10.61
CA GLN A 141 -7.50 -30.67 10.31
C GLN A 141 -7.23 -31.51 11.56
N ASP A 142 -6.38 -31.04 12.48
CA ASP A 142 -6.04 -31.76 13.72
C ASP A 142 -6.94 -31.33 14.89
N LEU A 143 -7.32 -30.05 14.95
CA LEU A 143 -8.16 -29.53 16.04
C LEU A 143 -9.57 -30.11 16.02
N VAL A 144 -10.20 -30.22 14.84
CA VAL A 144 -11.58 -30.69 14.71
C VAL A 144 -11.73 -32.11 15.31
N PRO A 145 -10.98 -33.14 14.86
CA PRO A 145 -11.08 -34.47 15.46
C PRO A 145 -10.76 -34.50 16.95
N SER A 146 -9.77 -33.71 17.41
CA SER A 146 -9.39 -33.65 18.82
C SER A 146 -10.52 -33.11 19.70
N VAL A 147 -11.16 -32.00 19.32
CA VAL A 147 -12.30 -31.43 20.04
C VAL A 147 -13.50 -32.36 19.99
N PHE A 148 -13.82 -32.94 18.84
CA PHE A 148 -14.94 -33.89 18.72
C PHE A 148 -14.73 -35.13 19.59
N ASN A 149 -13.52 -35.69 19.64
CA ASN A 149 -13.20 -36.80 20.53
C ASN A 149 -13.31 -36.40 22.00
N ASN A 150 -12.78 -35.23 22.39
CA ASN A 150 -12.87 -34.76 23.77
C ASN A 150 -14.33 -34.51 24.21
N LEU A 151 -15.17 -33.94 23.33
CA LEU A 151 -16.60 -33.73 23.63
C LEU A 151 -17.37 -35.06 23.71
N ARG A 152 -16.99 -36.05 22.90
CA ARG A 152 -17.56 -37.42 22.95
C ARG A 152 -17.14 -38.14 24.23
N GLU A 153 -15.87 -38.06 24.61
CA GLU A 153 -15.36 -38.64 25.87
C GLU A 153 -16.00 -37.99 27.11
N ASN A 154 -16.27 -36.69 27.06
CA ASN A 154 -16.96 -35.95 28.12
C ASN A 154 -18.50 -36.16 28.11
N GLY A 155 -19.02 -37.02 27.24
CA GLY A 155 -20.45 -37.41 27.23
C GLY A 155 -21.42 -36.36 26.69
N TYR A 156 -20.96 -35.31 26.01
CA TYR A 156 -21.85 -34.30 25.42
C TYR A 156 -22.50 -34.77 24.11
N PHE A 157 -21.86 -35.69 23.39
CA PHE A 157 -22.46 -36.39 22.25
C PHE A 157 -23.01 -37.73 22.76
N TYR A 158 -24.32 -37.80 22.96
CA TYR A 158 -25.05 -39.02 23.29
C TYR A 158 -25.87 -39.48 22.07
N ASP A 159 -26.12 -40.79 21.98
CA ASP A 159 -27.12 -41.31 21.06
C ASP A 159 -28.52 -40.97 21.61
N PRO A 160 -29.37 -40.23 20.86
CA PRO A 160 -30.72 -39.90 21.29
C PRO A 160 -31.53 -41.14 21.72
N VAL A 161 -31.30 -42.29 21.08
CA VAL A 161 -32.01 -43.54 21.39
C VAL A 161 -31.55 -44.12 22.72
N GLU A 162 -30.25 -44.16 22.96
CA GLU A 162 -29.69 -44.66 24.23
C GLU A 162 -30.14 -43.77 25.40
N HIS A 163 -30.09 -42.45 25.21
CA HIS A 163 -30.53 -41.50 26.24
C HIS A 163 -32.04 -41.59 26.54
N GLU A 164 -32.87 -41.82 25.51
CA GLU A 164 -34.31 -42.04 25.69
C GLU A 164 -34.60 -43.35 26.43
N ILE A 165 -33.84 -44.41 26.14
CA ILE A 165 -33.93 -45.69 26.86
C ILE A 165 -33.57 -45.48 28.33
N GLU A 166 -32.45 -44.82 28.62
CA GLU A 166 -32.00 -44.56 30.00
C GLU A 166 -32.96 -43.64 30.78
N THR A 167 -33.50 -42.61 30.14
CA THR A 167 -34.28 -41.57 30.82
C THR A 167 -35.77 -41.90 30.92
N SER A 168 -36.34 -42.58 29.92
CA SER A 168 -37.78 -42.85 29.86
C SER A 168 -38.11 -44.32 30.07
N PHE A 169 -37.42 -45.22 29.37
CA PHE A 169 -37.75 -46.65 29.39
C PHE A 169 -37.29 -47.33 30.68
N MET A 170 -36.06 -47.08 31.15
CA MET A 170 -35.53 -47.71 32.36
C MET A 170 -36.34 -47.36 33.61
N PRO A 171 -36.71 -46.08 33.87
CA PRO A 171 -37.60 -45.75 34.99
C PRO A 171 -38.98 -46.39 34.86
N TRP A 172 -39.57 -46.40 33.66
CA TRP A 172 -40.85 -47.06 33.42
C TRP A 172 -40.79 -48.57 33.70
N LEU A 173 -39.72 -49.25 33.26
CA LEU A 173 -39.52 -50.67 33.48
C LEU A 173 -39.33 -50.98 34.98
N ILE A 174 -38.52 -50.17 35.67
CA ILE A 174 -38.30 -50.30 37.12
C ILE A 174 -39.62 -50.07 37.87
N ASP A 175 -40.39 -49.04 37.53
CA ASP A 175 -41.68 -48.77 38.19
C ASP A 175 -42.69 -49.90 37.95
N ARG A 176 -42.76 -50.41 36.71
CA ARG A 176 -43.66 -51.52 36.37
C ARG A 176 -43.29 -52.80 37.10
N THR A 177 -42.00 -53.14 37.15
CA THR A 177 -41.52 -54.32 37.87
C THR A 177 -41.71 -54.16 39.37
N MET A 178 -41.46 -52.98 39.94
CA MET A 178 -41.75 -52.68 41.35
C MET A 178 -43.24 -52.82 41.66
N THR A 179 -44.13 -52.36 40.79
CA THR A 179 -45.59 -52.53 40.95
C THR A 179 -45.98 -54.01 40.98
N GLN A 180 -45.42 -54.84 40.09
CA GLN A 180 -45.67 -56.29 40.07
C GLN A 180 -45.15 -56.97 41.34
N VAL A 181 -43.93 -56.64 41.78
CA VAL A 181 -43.37 -57.16 43.04
C VAL A 181 -44.24 -56.74 44.23
N ASN A 182 -44.68 -55.49 44.29
CA ASN A 182 -45.57 -55.01 45.34
C ASN A 182 -46.92 -55.73 45.36
N GLN A 183 -47.49 -56.02 44.18
CA GLN A 183 -48.72 -56.84 44.08
C GLN A 183 -48.50 -58.25 44.63
N LEU A 184 -47.36 -58.89 44.33
CA LEU A 184 -47.01 -60.21 44.87
C LEU A 184 -46.76 -60.18 46.38
N VAL A 185 -46.06 -59.15 46.89
CA VAL A 185 -45.84 -58.97 48.33
C VAL A 185 -47.17 -58.73 49.05
N LEU A 186 -48.04 -57.90 48.50
CA LEU A 186 -49.37 -57.64 49.05
C LEU A 186 -50.23 -58.90 49.04
N GLY A 187 -50.24 -59.64 47.92
CA GLY A 187 -50.92 -60.93 47.81
C GLY A 187 -50.43 -61.94 48.84
N ARG A 188 -49.11 -62.03 49.04
CA ARG A 188 -48.51 -62.87 50.09
C ARG A 188 -48.88 -62.40 51.49
N THR A 189 -48.91 -61.10 51.74
CA THR A 189 -49.30 -60.53 53.04
C THR A 189 -50.76 -60.81 53.37
N ILE A 190 -51.66 -60.67 52.38
CA ILE A 190 -53.07 -61.03 52.53
C ILE A 190 -53.20 -62.54 52.78
N LEU A 191 -52.50 -63.39 52.01
CA LEU A 191 -52.50 -64.83 52.23
C LEU A 191 -52.03 -65.18 53.65
N ASP A 192 -50.95 -64.57 54.13
CA ASP A 192 -50.43 -64.77 55.48
C ASP A 192 -51.42 -64.29 56.56
N SER A 193 -52.20 -63.23 56.29
CA SER A 193 -53.29 -62.79 57.18
C SER A 193 -54.47 -63.77 57.21
N ILE A 194 -54.89 -64.31 56.05
CA ILE A 194 -55.94 -65.33 55.97
C ILE A 194 -55.50 -66.61 56.68
N ILE A 195 -54.26 -67.04 56.48
CA ILE A 195 -53.69 -68.20 57.19
C ILE A 195 -53.72 -67.94 58.69
N ARG A 196 -53.34 -66.74 59.15
CA ARG A 196 -53.41 -66.35 60.57
C ARG A 196 -54.85 -66.41 61.11
N ASP A 197 -55.83 -65.88 60.38
CA ASP A 197 -57.23 -65.88 60.80
C ASP A 197 -57.81 -67.29 60.88
N VAL A 198 -57.51 -68.16 59.90
CA VAL A 198 -57.94 -69.57 59.92
C VAL A 198 -57.29 -70.33 61.08
N VAL A 199 -56.02 -70.07 61.37
CA VAL A 199 -55.32 -70.67 62.53
C VAL A 199 -55.97 -70.20 63.83
N ASN A 200 -56.24 -68.90 64.00
CA ASN A 200 -56.91 -68.36 65.17
C ASN A 200 -58.33 -68.93 65.34
N GLN A 201 -59.13 -69.01 64.27
CA GLN A 201 -60.46 -69.63 64.30
C GLN A 201 -60.38 -71.11 64.71
N ARG A 202 -59.35 -71.85 64.27
CA ARG A 202 -59.13 -73.23 64.71
C ARG A 202 -58.76 -73.30 66.19
N VAL A 203 -57.88 -72.41 66.67
CA VAL A 203 -57.53 -72.32 68.09
C VAL A 203 -58.79 -72.03 68.93
N ASP A 204 -59.60 -71.04 68.57
CA ASP A 204 -60.87 -70.74 69.25
C ASP A 204 -61.83 -71.93 69.24
N ASN A 205 -61.91 -72.67 68.12
CA ASN A 205 -62.74 -73.87 68.03
C ASN A 205 -62.20 -75.00 68.90
N TYR A 206 -60.88 -75.17 69.01
CA TYR A 206 -60.27 -76.13 69.93
C TYR A 206 -60.43 -75.71 71.39
N GLU A 207 -60.40 -74.42 71.71
CA GLU A 207 -60.69 -73.90 73.06
C GLU A 207 -62.16 -74.14 73.43
N LYS A 208 -63.10 -73.84 72.53
CA LYS A 208 -64.53 -74.17 72.71
C LYS A 208 -64.76 -75.67 72.84
N LEU A 209 -64.04 -76.49 72.06
CA LEU A 209 -64.12 -77.95 72.13
C LEU A 209 -63.46 -78.49 73.41
N ALA A 210 -62.41 -77.85 73.93
CA ALA A 210 -61.78 -78.16 75.21
C ALA A 210 -62.66 -77.72 76.40
N GLU A 211 -63.39 -76.61 76.29
CA GLU A 211 -64.42 -76.21 77.26
C GLU A 211 -65.62 -77.16 77.23
N ALA A 212 -66.06 -77.60 76.05
CA ALA A 212 -67.08 -78.64 75.89
C ALA A 212 -66.61 -80.00 76.44
N LEU A 213 -65.32 -80.34 76.28
CA LEU A 213 -64.70 -81.53 76.87
C LEU A 213 -64.58 -81.42 78.39
N LYS A 214 -64.27 -80.24 78.94
CA LYS A 214 -64.33 -79.99 80.38
C LYS A 214 -65.74 -80.14 80.94
N GLN A 215 -66.76 -79.68 80.22
CA GLN A 215 -68.16 -79.87 80.59
C GLN A 215 -68.64 -81.33 80.42
N ALA A 216 -68.03 -82.11 79.53
CA ALA A 216 -68.29 -83.55 79.37
C ALA A 216 -67.56 -84.43 80.41
N VAL A 217 -66.52 -83.93 81.08
CA VAL A 217 -65.76 -84.68 82.11
C VAL A 217 -66.41 -84.62 83.51
N GLU A 218 -67.40 -83.75 83.73
CA GLU A 218 -68.19 -83.71 84.98
C GLU A 218 -69.50 -84.55 84.95
N GLY A 219 -69.72 -85.35 83.91
CA GLY A 219 -70.84 -86.30 83.83
C GLY A 219 -70.50 -87.58 83.05
N GLY A 220 -69.91 -88.57 83.73
CA GLY A 220 -69.82 -89.95 83.23
C GLY A 220 -71.21 -90.60 83.04
N VAL A 221 -71.42 -91.67 82.26
CA VAL A 221 -70.62 -92.88 82.04
C VAL A 221 -71.08 -93.61 80.75
N ASP A 222 -70.14 -94.36 80.16
CA ASP A 222 -70.24 -95.65 79.42
C ASP A 222 -69.93 -95.76 77.91
N MET A 223 -68.64 -96.00 77.68
CA MET A 223 -67.97 -97.01 76.83
C MET A 223 -68.78 -98.00 75.97
N GLY A 224 -68.26 -98.26 74.76
CA GLY A 224 -68.34 -99.60 74.15
C GLY A 224 -68.40 -99.68 72.62
N THR A 225 -67.30 -99.30 71.95
CA THR A 225 -66.63 -99.98 70.80
C THR A 225 -67.47 -100.74 69.74
N SER A 226 -67.27 -100.42 68.44
CA SER A 226 -66.46 -101.27 67.52
C SER A 226 -66.61 -100.86 66.04
N THR A 227 -65.51 -100.37 65.47
CA THR A 227 -64.93 -100.67 64.14
C THR A 227 -65.80 -100.66 62.86
N GLY A 228 -65.48 -99.70 61.99
CA GLY A 228 -64.97 -99.94 60.62
C GLY A 228 -65.85 -100.72 59.64
N ASP A 229 -66.29 -100.04 58.57
CA ASP A 229 -65.72 -100.22 57.24
C ASP A 229 -66.32 -99.23 56.23
N VAL A 230 -65.46 -98.75 55.32
CA VAL A 230 -65.78 -97.95 54.13
C VAL A 230 -65.76 -98.89 52.92
N PRO A 231 -66.71 -98.78 51.99
CA PRO A 231 -66.35 -98.68 50.56
C PRO A 231 -67.21 -97.63 49.83
N HIS A 232 -66.62 -96.65 49.15
CA HIS A 232 -66.11 -96.64 47.77
C HIS A 232 -67.18 -96.88 46.67
N ASP A 233 -67.24 -95.89 45.77
CA ASP A 233 -67.81 -95.84 44.42
C ASP A 233 -69.31 -95.62 44.20
N LEU A 234 -69.63 -94.39 43.77
CA LEU A 234 -70.72 -94.12 42.82
C LEU A 234 -70.21 -93.18 41.71
N GLU A 235 -70.39 -93.66 40.49
CA GLU A 235 -70.09 -93.04 39.21
C GLU A 235 -70.95 -91.80 38.91
N GLN A 236 -70.32 -90.90 38.12
CA GLN A 236 -70.84 -90.17 36.95
C GLN A 236 -72.25 -89.57 36.96
N ASN A 237 -72.27 -88.24 36.74
CA ASN A 237 -73.07 -87.47 35.77
C ASN A 237 -73.09 -85.99 36.25
N ILE A 238 -73.00 -84.92 35.46
CA ILE A 238 -73.41 -84.65 34.08
C ILE A 238 -72.89 -83.22 33.70
N GLU A 239 -72.66 -83.01 32.41
CA GLU A 239 -72.70 -81.74 31.63
C GLU A 239 -71.59 -80.65 31.71
N GLN A 240 -70.95 -80.51 30.54
CA GLN A 240 -70.35 -79.33 29.89
C GLN A 240 -71.36 -78.16 29.69
N PRO A 241 -70.98 -76.87 29.42
CA PRO A 241 -70.34 -76.50 28.14
C PRO A 241 -69.42 -75.25 28.06
N GLU A 242 -68.60 -75.32 27.00
CA GLU A 242 -68.21 -74.31 25.98
C GLU A 242 -67.45 -73.02 26.32
N SER A 243 -66.36 -72.83 25.55
CA SER A 243 -66.01 -71.67 24.68
C SER A 243 -64.48 -71.59 24.58
N GLY A 244 -63.77 -71.42 23.46
CA GLY A 244 -64.08 -71.00 22.11
C GLY A 244 -62.74 -70.47 21.55
N ASN A 245 -62.05 -71.25 20.72
CA ASN A 245 -60.80 -70.83 20.08
C ASN A 245 -61.12 -70.29 18.68
N GLY A 246 -61.08 -68.96 18.53
CA GLY A 246 -61.18 -68.28 17.25
C GLY A 246 -59.80 -68.12 16.61
N GLU A 247 -59.57 -68.79 15.49
CA GLU A 247 -58.42 -68.58 14.62
C GLU A 247 -58.85 -67.72 13.42
N LEU A 248 -58.12 -66.62 13.21
CA LEU A 248 -58.38 -65.57 12.22
C LEU A 248 -57.84 -65.98 10.84
N VAL A 249 -58.66 -65.81 9.81
CA VAL A 249 -58.23 -65.75 8.41
C VAL A 249 -58.62 -64.40 7.85
N PHE A 250 -57.64 -63.62 7.37
CA PHE A 250 -57.87 -62.67 6.28
C PHE A 250 -56.59 -62.44 5.44
N ASN A 251 -56.77 -62.61 4.13
CA ASN A 251 -55.81 -62.34 3.06
C ASN A 251 -55.61 -60.82 2.88
N MET A 252 -54.50 -60.38 2.27
CA MET A 252 -54.51 -59.92 0.87
C MET A 252 -53.14 -59.37 0.44
N GLU A 253 -52.89 -59.55 -0.85
CA GLU A 253 -51.77 -59.20 -1.70
C GLU A 253 -51.31 -57.73 -1.62
N ASN A 254 -50.00 -57.51 -1.73
CA ASN A 254 -49.41 -56.22 -2.09
C ASN A 254 -48.88 -56.28 -3.53
N ASN A 255 -49.31 -55.32 -4.34
CA ASN A 255 -48.93 -55.10 -5.72
C ASN A 255 -48.53 -53.61 -5.89
N ILE A 256 -47.62 -53.34 -6.83
CA ILE A 256 -47.30 -52.03 -7.48
C ILE A 256 -46.53 -51.05 -6.56
N ASN A 257 -45.26 -50.66 -6.76
CA ASN A 257 -44.48 -50.18 -7.93
C ASN A 257 -44.92 -48.83 -8.51
N ASP A 258 -44.37 -47.73 -7.98
CA ASP A 258 -44.10 -46.46 -8.69
C ASP A 258 -42.75 -45.97 -8.08
N GLY A 259 -41.66 -45.71 -8.81
CA GLY A 259 -41.57 -45.09 -10.12
C GLY A 259 -41.46 -43.59 -9.93
N VAL A 260 -40.24 -43.02 -10.03
CA VAL A 260 -39.91 -41.78 -10.76
C VAL A 260 -38.38 -41.63 -10.83
N GLU A 261 -37.94 -41.56 -12.08
CA GLU A 261 -36.64 -41.20 -12.65
C GLU A 261 -36.22 -39.78 -12.18
N THR A 262 -34.96 -39.32 -12.24
CA THR A 262 -34.31 -38.93 -13.49
C THR A 262 -32.80 -38.75 -13.32
N SER A 263 -32.09 -39.33 -14.27
CA SER A 263 -30.72 -39.05 -14.65
C SER A 263 -30.60 -37.81 -15.56
N ALA A 264 -29.38 -37.25 -15.56
CA ALA A 264 -28.61 -36.79 -16.73
C ALA A 264 -28.58 -35.29 -17.13
N LEU A 265 -27.33 -34.81 -17.18
CA LEU A 265 -26.70 -33.94 -18.19
C LEU A 265 -27.09 -32.45 -18.28
N LEU A 266 -26.09 -31.57 -18.19
CA LEU A 266 -25.53 -30.84 -19.34
C LEU A 266 -24.31 -29.97 -18.94
N ASN A 267 -23.28 -30.03 -19.79
CA ASN A 267 -22.18 -29.08 -19.91
C ASN A 267 -22.65 -27.84 -20.68
N ASP A 268 -22.03 -26.69 -20.42
CA ASP A 268 -21.70 -25.61 -21.39
C ASP A 268 -20.72 -24.66 -20.67
N GLU A 269 -19.46 -24.56 -21.09
CA GLU A 269 -18.91 -23.69 -22.13
C GLU A 269 -18.71 -22.22 -21.72
N ALA A 270 -17.56 -21.71 -22.16
CA ALA A 270 -16.86 -20.52 -21.72
C ALA A 270 -17.40 -19.22 -22.30
N VAL A 271 -17.21 -18.10 -21.59
CA VAL A 271 -17.02 -16.78 -22.20
C VAL A 271 -15.94 -16.00 -21.44
N ASP A 272 -14.91 -15.63 -22.18
CA ASP A 272 -13.75 -14.80 -21.85
C ASP A 272 -14.11 -13.36 -22.27
N GLU A 273 -14.25 -12.43 -21.33
CA GLU A 273 -14.47 -11.01 -21.64
C GLU A 273 -13.16 -10.23 -21.47
N ARG A 274 -12.57 -9.88 -22.63
CA ARG A 274 -11.51 -8.88 -22.78
C ARG A 274 -12.17 -7.51 -22.90
N GLU A 275 -11.89 -6.61 -21.97
CA GLU A 275 -12.18 -5.18 -22.16
C GLU A 275 -11.04 -4.53 -22.97
N GLU A 276 -11.38 -4.13 -24.19
CA GLU A 276 -10.64 -3.16 -24.99
C GLU A 276 -10.99 -1.75 -24.50
N GLU A 277 -10.01 -0.99 -23.99
CA GLU A 277 -10.16 0.46 -23.88
C GLU A 277 -9.23 1.13 -24.90
N GLN A 278 -9.88 1.65 -25.93
CA GLN A 278 -9.30 2.38 -27.04
C GLN A 278 -8.83 3.77 -26.62
N THR A 279 -7.77 4.17 -27.30
CA THR A 279 -7.14 5.48 -27.38
C THR A 279 -8.13 6.62 -27.64
N ASN A 280 -8.08 7.67 -26.83
CA ASN A 280 -8.47 9.02 -27.26
C ASN A 280 -7.23 9.91 -27.23
N ALA A 281 -6.70 10.13 -28.43
CA ALA A 281 -5.89 11.30 -28.74
C ALA A 281 -6.87 12.36 -29.25
N ASP A 282 -6.96 13.49 -28.56
CA ASP A 282 -7.53 14.73 -29.09
C ASP A 282 -6.68 15.89 -28.56
N ASP A 283 -5.97 16.51 -29.51
CA ASP A 283 -5.79 17.94 -29.70
C ASP A 283 -5.83 18.87 -28.47
N ASP A 284 -4.66 19.43 -28.13
CA ASP A 284 -4.59 20.83 -27.71
C ASP A 284 -3.37 21.51 -28.33
N ALA A 285 -3.59 22.06 -29.52
CA ALA A 285 -2.75 23.07 -30.12
C ALA A 285 -3.51 24.40 -30.05
N GLY A 286 -3.00 25.37 -29.30
CA GLY A 286 -3.37 26.76 -29.55
C GLY A 286 -3.34 27.70 -28.36
N GLY A 287 -2.17 28.33 -28.15
CA GLY A 287 -2.11 29.74 -27.79
C GLY A 287 -1.80 30.04 -26.33
N GLU A 288 -0.67 30.71 -26.08
CA GLU A 288 -0.66 32.05 -25.48
C GLU A 288 0.73 32.67 -25.60
N GLN A 289 0.75 33.82 -26.30
CA GLN A 289 1.58 35.04 -26.21
C GLN A 289 3.06 34.94 -25.82
#